data_AF-A0A5K3FYU7-F1
#
_entry.id   AF-A0A5K3FYU7-F1
#
_cell.length_a   1.000
_cell.length_b   1.000
_cell.length_c   1.000
_cell.angle_alpha   90.00
_cell.angle_beta   90.00
_cell.angle_gamma   90.00
#
_symmetry.space_group_name_H-M   'P 1'
#
loop_
_entity.id
_entity.type
_entity.pdbx_description
1 polymer ?
#
loop_
_entity_poly.entity_id
_entity_poly.type
_entity_poly.pdbx_seq_one_letter_code
_entity_poly.pdbx_strand_id
1 'polypeptide(L)' 'MGKPQMANDCPDGLQYLALLNKIIIKEKISMTEVLTGWEMNNKYQVLNDANQQVYFAAESTFFEVFRIFLI' A
#
# COMPACT_ATOMS: atom_id res chain seq x y z
N MET A 1 -21.94 -17.74 -17.34
CA MET A 1 -21.21 -17.38 -16.11
C MET A 1 -20.78 -15.92 -16.26
N GLY A 2 -21.45 -15.00 -15.56
CA GLY A 2 -21.16 -13.56 -15.69
C GLY A 2 -19.78 -13.26 -15.11
N LYS A 3 -18.93 -12.53 -15.83
CA LYS A 3 -17.67 -12.04 -15.28
C LYS A 3 -18.01 -11.17 -14.06
N PRO A 4 -17.31 -11.34 -12.91
CA PRO A 4 -17.54 -10.47 -11.77
C PRO A 4 -17.39 -9.03 -12.23
N GLN A 5 -18.44 -8.24 -12.02
CA GLN A 5 -18.50 -6.85 -12.45
C GLN A 5 -17.51 -6.10 -11.55
N MET A 6 -16.29 -5.89 -12.06
CA MET A 6 -15.31 -5.03 -11.40
C MET A 6 -15.97 -3.66 -11.24
N ALA A 7 -16.06 -3.17 -10.00
CA ALA A 7 -16.67 -1.89 -9.70
C ALA A 7 -16.10 -0.82 -10.64
N ASN A 8 -16.98 -0.14 -11.38
CA ASN A 8 -16.61 0.88 -12.38
C ASN A 8 -15.79 2.04 -11.78
N ASP A 9 -15.70 2.13 -10.45
CA ASP A 9 -14.97 3.16 -9.71
C ASP A 9 -13.61 2.68 -9.17
N CYS A 10 -13.12 1.49 -9.56
CA CYS A 10 -11.83 1.00 -9.08
C CYS A 10 -10.69 1.73 -9.82
N PRO A 11 -9.82 2.48 -9.11
CA PRO A 11 -8.70 3.17 -9.72
C PRO A 11 -7.78 2.19 -10.42
N ASP A 12 -7.22 2.60 -11.57
CA ASP A 12 -6.29 1.77 -12.31
C ASP A 12 -5.11 1.33 -11.45
N GLY A 13 -4.85 0.03 -11.47
CA GLY A 13 -3.82 -0.64 -10.68
C GLY A 13 -4.20 -0.96 -9.23
N LEU A 14 -5.31 -0.46 -8.66
CA LEU A 14 -5.82 -0.97 -7.37
C LEU A 14 -6.68 -2.24 -7.52
N GLN A 15 -6.93 -2.68 -8.75
CA GLN A 15 -7.86 -3.77 -9.07
C GLN A 15 -7.45 -5.10 -8.43
N TYR A 16 -6.16 -5.33 -8.21
CA TYR A 16 -5.69 -6.55 -7.56
C TYR A 16 -6.09 -6.61 -6.07
N LEU A 17 -6.25 -5.48 -5.37
CA LEU A 17 -6.79 -5.47 -4.01
C LEU A 17 -8.22 -6.04 -3.95
N ALA A 18 -9.03 -5.84 -4.98
CA ALA A 18 -10.40 -6.36 -5.04
C ALA A 18 -10.45 -7.90 -5.14
N LEU A 19 -9.34 -8.54 -5.53
CA LEU A 19 -9.22 -10.00 -5.61
C LEU A 19 -8.71 -10.63 -4.30
N LEU A 20 -8.22 -9.81 -3.36
CA LEU A 20 -7.66 -10.27 -2.09
C LEU A 20 -8.74 -10.29 -1.02
N ASN A 21 -8.83 -11.40 -0.27
CA ASN A 21 -9.67 -11.50 0.93
C ASN A 21 -8.97 -10.93 2.17
N LYS A 22 -7.65 -10.83 2.14
CA LYS A 22 -6.81 -10.38 3.24
C LYS A 22 -5.61 -9.61 2.71
N ILE A 23 -5.29 -8.51 3.36
CA ILE A 23 -4.04 -7.77 3.19
C ILE A 23 -3.30 -7.70 4.52
N ILE A 24 -1.97 -7.67 4.46
CA ILE A 24 -1.11 -7.49 5.63
C ILE A 24 -0.31 -6.22 5.38
N ILE A 25 -0.42 -5.25 6.29
CA ILE A 25 0.31 -3.99 6.22
C ILE A 25 1.46 -4.06 7.22
N LYS A 26 2.69 -3.84 6.75
CA LYS A 26 3.87 -3.73 7.61
C LYS A 26 4.49 -2.38 7.44
N GLU A 27 4.63 -1.65 8.53
CA GLU A 27 5.41 -0.42 8.56
C GLU A 27 6.89 -0.74 8.35
N LYS A 28 7.53 0.04 7.49
CA LYS A 28 8.95 -0.02 7.24
C LYS A 28 9.62 1.11 7.99
N ILE A 29 10.15 0.77 9.17
CA ILE A 29 11.05 1.67 9.90
C ILE A 29 12.28 1.91 9.03
N SER A 30 12.53 3.16 8.67
CA SER A 30 13.70 3.49 7.88
C SER A 30 14.91 3.54 8.81
N MET A 31 15.91 2.69 8.57
CA MET A 31 17.17 2.72 9.33
C MET A 31 17.83 4.10 9.24
N THR A 32 17.60 4.85 8.16
CA THR A 32 18.09 6.22 7.98
C THR A 32 17.40 7.22 8.91
N GLU A 33 16.13 7.04 9.25
CA GLU A 33 15.43 7.89 10.24
C GLU A 33 15.99 7.64 11.64
N VAL A 34 16.17 6.36 11.99
CA VAL A 34 16.74 5.96 13.29
C VAL A 34 18.17 6.51 13.45
N LEU A 35 18.95 6.59 12.38
CA LEU A 35 20.32 7.10 12.40
C LEU A 35 20.41 8.64 12.37
N THR A 36 19.45 9.34 11.79
CA THR A 36 19.49 10.80 11.60
C THR A 36 18.61 11.57 12.57
N GLY A 37 17.62 10.92 13.21
CA GLY A 37 16.64 11.56 14.09
C GLY A 37 15.63 12.45 13.36
N TRP A 38 15.66 12.48 12.02
CA TRP A 38 14.66 13.16 11.21
C TRP A 38 13.51 12.21 10.90
N GLU A 39 12.29 12.61 11.29
CA GLU A 39 11.06 11.94 10.87
C GLU A 39 10.84 12.21 9.37
N MET A 40 10.93 11.16 8.55
CA MET A 40 10.43 11.21 7.17
C MET A 40 9.02 10.62 7.15
N ASN A 41 8.32 10.76 6.01
CA ASN A 41 6.97 10.19 5.90
C ASN A 41 7.03 8.66 6.08
N ASN A 42 6.12 8.14 6.91
CA ASN A 42 6.05 6.71 7.19
C ASN A 42 5.80 5.92 5.91
N LYS A 43 6.47 4.77 5.80
CA LYS A 43 6.42 3.88 4.63
C LYS A 43 5.86 2.54 5.05
N TYR A 44 5.07 1.94 4.18
CA TYR A 44 4.37 0.70 4.47
C TYR A 44 4.46 -0.26 3.28
N GLN A 45 4.66 -1.54 3.59
CA GLN A 45 4.54 -2.64 2.66
C GLN A 45 3.14 -3.22 2.77
N VAL A 46 2.46 -3.33 1.63
CA VAL A 46 1.17 -4.02 1.53
C VAL A 46 1.43 -5.39 0.93
N LEU A 47 1.11 -6.43 1.70
CA LEU A 47 1.37 -7.82 1.36
C LEU A 47 0.05 -8.57 1.16
N ASN A 48 0.08 -9.60 0.32
CA ASN A 48 -0.99 -10.58 0.24
C ASN A 48 -0.89 -11.63 1.36
N ASP A 49 -1.81 -12.58 1.37
CA ASP A 49 -1.86 -13.72 2.28
C ASP A 49 -0.61 -14.63 2.19
N ALA A 50 0.01 -14.71 1.01
CA ALA A 50 1.29 -15.37 0.78
C ALA A 50 2.51 -14.56 1.29
N ASN A 51 2.31 -13.45 2.00
CA ASN A 51 3.35 -12.54 2.47
C ASN A 51 4.24 -11.95 1.34
N GLN A 52 3.74 -11.88 0.11
CA GLN A 52 4.41 -11.22 -1.00
C GLN A 52 3.98 -9.75 -1.06
N GLN A 53 4.93 -8.85 -1.32
CA GLN A 53 4.62 -7.43 -1.47
C GLN A 53 3.93 -7.18 -2.80
N VAL A 54 2.75 -6.59 -2.74
CA VAL A 54 1.89 -6.32 -3.89
C VAL A 54 1.69 -4.83 -4.10
N TYR A 55 1.79 -4.02 -3.03
CA TYR A 55 1.83 -2.57 -3.12
C TYR A 55 2.81 -1.96 -2.12
N PHE A 56 3.17 -0.71 -2.39
CA PHE A 56 3.89 0.15 -1.45
C PHE A 56 2.96 1.31 -1.07
N ALA A 57 2.94 1.71 0.20
CA ALA A 57 2.23 2.91 0.62
C ALA A 57 3.17 3.83 1.38
N ALA A 58 2.99 5.14 1.23
CA ALA A 58 3.71 6.12 2.01
C ALA A 58 2.79 7.28 2.39
N GLU A 59 3.07 7.87 3.54
CA GLU A 59 2.45 9.13 3.92
C GLU A 59 2.97 10.26 3.03
N SER A 60 2.13 11.27 2.85
CA SER A 60 2.42 12.44 2.02
C SER A 60 2.50 13.65 2.94
N THR A 61 3.58 14.42 2.84
CA THR A 61 3.87 15.57 3.73
C THR A 61 2.82 16.69 3.59
N PHE A 62 2.09 16.73 2.47
CA PHE A 62 1.22 17.86 2.14
C PHE A 62 -0.27 17.67 2.46
N PHE A 63 -0.72 16.46 2.78
CA PHE A 63 -2.08 16.17 3.20
C PHE A 63 -2.04 14.81 3.90
N GLU A 64 -2.64 14.69 5.09
CA GLU A 64 -2.82 13.48 5.91
C GLU A 64 -3.61 12.38 5.17
N VAL A 65 -3.09 11.92 4.03
CA VAL A 65 -3.75 10.97 3.13
C VAL A 65 -2.71 9.93 2.72
N PHE A 66 -2.96 8.69 3.12
CA PHE A 66 -2.21 7.52 2.69
C PHE A 66 -2.27 7.41 1.17
N ARG A 67 -1.11 7.40 0.51
CA ARG A 67 -1.01 7.12 -0.93
C ARG A 67 -0.44 5.74 -1.15
N ILE A 68 -1.18 4.93 -1.91
CA ILE A 68 -0.73 3.62 -2.38
C ILE A 68 -0.09 3.82 -3.76
N PHE A 69 1.17 3.42 -3.88
CA PHE A 69 1.93 3.36 -5.10
C PHE A 69 2.00 1.90 -5.58
N LEU A 70 1.73 1.70 -6.86
CA LEU A 70 2.03 0.44 -7.54
C LEU A 70 3.55 0.29 -7.66
N ILE A 71 4.06 -0.87 -7.27
CA ILE A 71 5.45 -1.27 -7.52
C ILE A 71 5.65 -1.61 -8.99
#